data_AF-A0A426YMJ9-F1
#
_entry.id   AF-A0A426YMJ9-F1
#
_cell.length_a   1.000
_cell.length_b   1.000
_cell.length_c   1.000
_cell.angle_alpha   90.00
_cell.angle_beta   90.00
_cell.angle_gamma   90.00
#
_symmetry.space_group_name_H-M   'P 1'
#
loop_
_entity.id
_entity.type
_entity.pdbx_description
1 polymer ?
#
loop_
_entity_poly.entity_id
_entity_poly.type
_entity_poly.pdbx_seq_one_letter_code
_entity_poly.pdbx_strand_id
1 'polypeptide(L)'
;MTEYDPRLVAPTCLYLASKVEESTVQARLLVFYIKKMYAGASSSDEKYRFEIKDILEMEMKVLEALDYYLVVFHPYRPLLQLLQDAGITDLTQVAWGLVNDTYKMDLILIHPPHMIALACIYIACVLKDKDLTTWFEELRVDMNIVKNISMEILEFFEYCRPDSKGNILIPEDRINAALNKVAAKP
;
A
#
# COMPACT_ATOMS: atom_id res chain seq x y z
N MET A 1 -6.68 -4.96 -24.02
CA MET A 1 -6.34 -3.54 -24.25
C MET A 1 -7.02 -2.74 -23.18
N THR A 2 -6.30 -1.90 -22.44
CA THR A 2 -6.91 -0.97 -21.48
C THR A 2 -7.63 0.13 -22.24
N GLU A 3 -8.87 0.44 -21.85
CA GLU A 3 -9.71 1.47 -22.49
C GLU A 3 -9.09 2.87 -22.37
N TYR A 4 -8.36 3.11 -21.28
CA TYR A 4 -7.70 4.38 -20.98
C TYR A 4 -6.20 4.20 -20.71
N ASP A 5 -5.42 5.26 -20.96
CA ASP A 5 -3.99 5.29 -20.70
C ASP A 5 -3.71 5.45 -19.19
N PRO A 6 -3.02 4.50 -18.53
CA PRO A 6 -2.69 4.58 -17.11
C PRO A 6 -1.93 5.87 -16.74
N ARG A 7 -1.16 6.43 -17.66
CA ARG A 7 -0.44 7.69 -17.46
C ARG A 7 -1.40 8.87 -17.30
N LEU A 8 -2.61 8.82 -17.85
CA LEU A 8 -3.66 9.81 -17.63
C LEU A 8 -4.50 9.49 -16.38
N VAL A 9 -4.81 8.21 -16.17
CA VAL A 9 -5.66 7.78 -15.05
C VAL A 9 -4.96 8.02 -13.70
N ALA A 10 -3.69 7.61 -13.55
CA ALA A 10 -2.95 7.76 -12.30
C ALA A 10 -2.93 9.20 -11.74
N PRO A 11 -2.55 10.24 -12.51
CA PRO A 11 -2.61 11.60 -12.00
C PRO A 11 -4.02 12.12 -11.80
N THR A 12 -5.00 11.62 -12.56
CA THR A 12 -6.41 11.96 -12.33
C THR A 12 -6.90 11.41 -10.99
N CYS A 13 -6.56 10.16 -10.64
CA CYS A 13 -6.86 9.60 -9.33
C CYS A 13 -6.19 10.40 -8.20
N LEU A 14 -4.94 10.83 -8.38
CA LEU A 14 -4.25 11.70 -7.42
C LEU A 14 -4.94 13.07 -7.28
N TYR A 15 -5.37 13.67 -8.39
CA TYR A 15 -6.13 14.91 -8.39
C TYR A 15 -7.45 14.77 -7.62
N LEU A 16 -8.22 13.73 -7.93
CA LEU A 16 -9.50 13.45 -7.30
C LEU A 16 -9.33 13.16 -5.81
N ALA A 17 -8.40 12.28 -5.43
CA ALA A 17 -8.09 11.98 -4.03
C ALA A 17 -7.70 13.25 -3.25
N SER A 18 -6.92 14.16 -3.84
CA SER A 18 -6.56 15.43 -3.19
C SER A 18 -7.77 16.30 -2.84
N LYS A 19 -8.85 16.23 -3.64
CA LYS A 19 -10.09 16.95 -3.36
C LYS A 19 -10.91 16.27 -2.27
N VAL A 20 -10.96 14.94 -2.29
CA VAL A 20 -11.71 14.13 -1.32
C VAL A 20 -11.09 14.21 0.08
N GLU A 21 -9.76 14.17 0.17
CA GLU A 21 -9.00 14.25 1.42
C GLU A 21 -8.78 15.70 1.90
N GLU A 22 -9.51 16.68 1.34
CA GLU A 22 -9.43 18.11 1.68
C GLU A 22 -8.02 18.74 1.55
N SER A 23 -7.11 18.08 0.84
CA SER A 23 -5.75 18.55 0.54
C SER A 23 -5.66 19.04 -0.92
N THR A 24 -6.56 19.94 -1.31
CA THR A 24 -6.80 20.29 -2.72
C THR A 24 -5.54 20.81 -3.44
N VAL A 25 -5.25 20.25 -4.62
CA VAL A 25 -4.14 20.67 -5.49
C VAL A 25 -4.68 21.36 -6.74
N GLN A 26 -4.02 22.42 -7.22
CA GLN A 26 -4.36 23.03 -8.51
C GLN A 26 -3.96 22.10 -9.67
N ALA A 27 -4.87 21.82 -10.60
CA ALA A 27 -4.61 20.95 -11.75
C ALA A 27 -3.40 21.41 -12.61
N ARG A 28 -3.16 22.73 -12.70
CA ARG A 28 -1.99 23.30 -13.36
C ARG A 28 -0.67 22.84 -12.73
N LEU A 29 -0.62 22.79 -11.40
CA LEU A 29 0.57 22.38 -10.65
C LEU A 29 0.82 20.88 -10.83
N LEU A 30 -0.25 20.08 -10.80
CA LEU A 30 -0.20 18.65 -11.04
C LEU A 30 0.40 18.33 -12.42
N VAL A 31 -0.14 18.91 -13.50
CA VAL A 31 0.37 18.73 -14.86
C VAL A 31 1.84 19.17 -14.97
N PHE A 32 2.21 20.28 -14.33
CA PHE A 32 3.58 20.77 -14.33
C PHE A 32 4.55 19.74 -13.72
N TYR A 33 4.24 19.20 -12.54
CA TYR A 33 5.11 18.21 -11.88
C TYR A 33 5.18 16.90 -12.63
N ILE A 34 4.07 16.42 -13.19
CA ILE A 34 4.08 15.18 -13.98
C ILE A 34 4.96 15.37 -15.23
N LYS A 35 4.77 16.45 -15.99
CA LYS A 35 5.63 16.77 -17.14
C LYS A 35 7.10 16.87 -16.75
N LYS A 36 7.40 17.43 -15.57
CA LYS A 36 8.76 17.50 -15.03
C LYS A 36 9.33 16.12 -14.70
N MET A 37 8.54 15.20 -14.14
CA MET A 37 8.98 13.82 -13.87
C MET A 37 9.31 13.06 -15.16
N TYR A 38 8.52 13.26 -16.21
CA TYR A 38 8.74 12.67 -17.53
C TYR A 38 9.72 13.47 -18.41
N ALA A 39 10.32 14.56 -17.91
CA ALA A 39 11.22 15.40 -18.71
C ALA A 39 12.58 14.73 -19.01
N GLY A 40 13.00 13.77 -18.19
CA GLY A 40 14.22 12.97 -18.41
C GLY A 40 14.05 11.78 -19.35
N ALA A 41 12.84 11.58 -19.90
CA ALA A 41 12.56 10.45 -20.76
C ALA A 41 13.24 10.60 -22.12
N SER A 42 13.99 9.57 -22.54
CA SER A 42 14.84 9.61 -23.73
C SER A 42 14.05 9.45 -25.03
N SER A 43 12.85 8.86 -24.96
CA SER A 43 11.98 8.65 -26.11
C SER A 43 10.82 9.68 -26.13
N SER A 44 10.40 10.10 -27.33
CA SER A 44 9.24 11.00 -27.48
C SER A 44 7.92 10.36 -27.02
N ASP A 45 7.87 9.03 -27.01
CA ASP A 45 6.70 8.23 -26.65
C ASP A 45 6.52 8.06 -25.12
N GLU A 46 7.57 8.37 -24.34
CA GLU A 46 7.53 8.43 -22.88
C GLU A 46 7.19 9.83 -22.34
N LYS A 47 7.09 10.84 -23.22
CA LYS A 47 6.75 12.20 -22.79
C LYS A 47 5.28 12.28 -22.38
N TYR A 48 5.04 12.96 -21.26
CA TYR A 48 3.68 13.22 -20.80
C TYR A 48 2.97 14.23 -21.71
N ARG A 49 2.05 13.71 -22.55
CA ARG A 49 1.34 14.48 -23.58
C ARG A 49 0.04 15.14 -23.12
N PHE A 50 -0.51 14.72 -22.00
CA PHE A 50 -1.82 15.16 -21.55
C PHE A 50 -1.81 16.58 -20.98
N GLU A 51 -2.92 17.29 -21.18
CA GLU A 51 -3.19 18.63 -20.72
C GLU A 51 -4.23 18.63 -19.58
N ILE A 52 -4.47 19.81 -19.01
CA ILE A 52 -5.44 19.96 -17.91
C ILE A 52 -6.84 19.49 -18.34
N LYS A 53 -7.25 19.78 -19.58
CA LYS A 53 -8.56 19.37 -20.12
C LYS A 53 -8.76 17.85 -20.08
N ASP A 54 -7.69 17.09 -20.35
CA ASP A 54 -7.74 15.63 -20.41
C ASP A 54 -7.91 15.04 -19.00
N ILE A 55 -7.27 15.66 -18.00
CA ILE A 55 -7.43 15.28 -16.59
C ILE A 55 -8.86 15.57 -16.12
N LEU A 56 -9.42 16.72 -16.48
CA LEU A 56 -10.78 17.08 -16.08
C LEU A 56 -11.84 16.20 -16.75
N GLU A 57 -11.63 15.81 -18.01
CA GLU A 57 -12.50 14.85 -18.69
C GLU A 57 -12.39 13.46 -18.05
N MET A 58 -11.16 13.00 -17.77
CA MET A 58 -10.92 11.71 -17.13
C MET A 58 -11.51 11.66 -15.72
N GLU A 59 -11.47 12.76 -14.98
CA GLU A 59 -12.04 12.86 -13.64
C GLU A 59 -13.52 12.49 -13.62
N MET A 60 -14.29 12.99 -14.59
CA MET A 60 -15.71 12.65 -14.71
C MET A 60 -15.92 11.15 -14.94
N LYS A 61 -15.06 10.52 -15.74
CA LYS A 61 -15.11 9.08 -16.03
C LYS A 61 -14.73 8.23 -14.81
N VAL A 62 -13.72 8.66 -14.04
CA VAL A 62 -13.31 7.98 -12.80
C VAL A 62 -14.42 8.07 -11.74
N LEU A 63 -15.07 9.24 -11.61
CA LEU A 63 -16.20 9.42 -10.70
C LEU A 63 -17.36 8.46 -11.02
N GLU A 64 -17.72 8.36 -12.29
CA GLU A 64 -18.76 7.44 -12.77
C GLU A 64 -18.37 5.97 -12.55
N ALA A 65 -17.13 5.60 -12.87
CA ALA A 65 -16.63 4.23 -12.69
C ALA A 65 -16.58 3.78 -11.23
N LEU A 66 -16.39 4.72 -10.29
CA LEU A 66 -16.39 4.45 -8.85
C LEU A 66 -17.79 4.51 -8.23
N ASP A 67 -18.84 4.76 -9.01
CA ASP A 67 -20.21 5.00 -8.51
C ASP A 67 -20.24 6.02 -7.36
N TYR A 68 -19.35 7.02 -7.43
CA TYR A 68 -19.15 8.07 -6.44
C TYR A 68 -18.79 7.59 -5.01
N TYR A 69 -18.33 6.34 -4.84
CA TYR A 69 -17.76 5.86 -3.58
C TYR A 69 -16.32 6.39 -3.39
N LEU A 70 -16.21 7.57 -2.79
CA LEU A 70 -14.93 8.29 -2.66
C LEU A 70 -14.23 8.11 -1.31
N VAL A 71 -14.97 7.70 -0.27
CA VAL A 71 -14.39 7.55 1.08
C VAL A 71 -13.70 6.19 1.20
N VAL A 72 -12.37 6.21 1.37
CA VAL A 72 -11.55 5.01 1.52
C VAL A 72 -11.02 4.92 2.95
N PHE A 73 -11.17 3.75 3.57
CA PHE A 73 -10.60 3.48 4.89
C PHE A 73 -9.22 2.85 4.74
N HIS A 74 -8.20 3.47 5.31
CA HIS A 74 -6.82 3.01 5.21
C HIS A 74 -6.33 2.28 6.49
N PRO A 75 -5.43 1.29 6.36
CA PRO A 75 -4.87 0.52 7.48
C PRO A 75 -4.00 1.34 8.46
N TYR A 76 -3.58 2.56 8.11
CA TYR A 76 -2.72 3.38 8.98
C TYR A 76 -3.35 3.75 10.32
N ARG A 77 -4.63 4.13 10.32
CA ARG A 77 -5.35 4.49 11.56
C ARG A 77 -5.47 3.29 12.51
N PRO A 78 -6.01 2.12 12.10
CA PRO A 78 -6.06 0.95 12.98
C PRO A 78 -4.66 0.46 13.36
N LEU A 79 -3.66 0.54 12.47
CA LEU A 79 -2.27 0.18 12.79
C LEU A 79 -1.75 0.92 14.03
N LEU A 80 -1.88 2.25 14.05
CA LEU A 80 -1.40 3.06 15.18
C LEU A 80 -2.15 2.74 16.48
N GLN A 81 -3.47 2.55 16.40
CA GLN A 81 -4.30 2.20 17.55
C GLN A 81 -3.92 0.84 18.13
N LEU A 82 -3.72 -0.16 17.26
CA LEU A 82 -3.35 -1.52 17.65
C LEU A 82 -1.93 -1.59 18.24
N LEU A 83 -0.96 -0.87 17.65
CA LEU A 83 0.39 -0.80 18.20
C LEU A 83 0.44 -0.11 19.57
N GLN A 84 -0.38 0.93 19.76
CA GLN A 84 -0.51 1.60 21.05
C GLN A 84 -1.16 0.68 22.10
N ASP A 85 -2.21 -0.06 21.72
CA ASP A 85 -2.88 -1.04 22.56
C ASP A 85 -1.94 -2.19 22.98
N ALA A 86 -1.13 -2.69 22.04
CA ALA A 86 -0.09 -3.68 22.31
C ALA A 86 1.06 -3.16 23.20
N GLY A 87 1.14 -1.84 23.45
CA GLY A 87 2.23 -1.22 24.19
C GLY A 87 3.57 -1.23 23.44
N ILE A 88 3.55 -1.33 22.11
CA ILE A 88 4.74 -1.53 21.27
C ILE A 88 4.92 -0.37 20.30
N THR A 89 5.93 0.46 20.56
CA THR A 89 6.26 1.62 19.71
C THR A 89 7.41 1.35 18.75
N ASP A 90 8.28 0.38 19.04
CA ASP A 90 9.48 0.07 18.27
C ASP A 90 9.21 -0.68 16.96
N LEU A 91 8.03 -1.31 16.82
CA LEU A 91 7.59 -1.95 15.57
C LEU A 91 6.95 -0.97 14.58
N THR A 92 6.61 0.25 15.01
CA THR A 92 5.80 1.20 14.22
C THR A 92 6.39 1.46 12.84
N GLN A 93 7.70 1.74 12.75
CA GLN A 93 8.33 2.07 11.47
C GLN A 93 8.34 0.88 10.50
N VAL A 94 8.55 -0.33 11.01
CA VAL A 94 8.57 -1.56 10.20
C VAL A 94 7.16 -1.89 9.72
N ALA A 95 6.18 -1.88 10.62
CA ALA A 95 4.80 -2.18 10.29
C ALA A 95 4.19 -1.12 9.34
N TRP A 96 4.55 0.16 9.51
CA TRP A 96 4.15 1.22 8.59
C TRP A 96 4.74 1.02 7.19
N GLY A 97 6.01 0.64 7.10
CA GLY A 97 6.66 0.31 5.83
C GLY A 97 5.96 -0.84 5.11
N LEU A 98 5.63 -1.91 5.85
CA LEU A 98 4.86 -3.04 5.32
C LEU A 98 3.49 -2.59 4.81
N VAL A 99 2.76 -1.76 5.56
CA VAL A 99 1.48 -1.20 5.11
C VAL A 99 1.63 -0.43 3.80
N ASN A 100 2.66 0.39 3.62
CA ASN A 100 2.89 1.09 2.36
C ASN A 100 3.06 0.12 1.19
N ASP A 101 3.75 -0.99 1.41
CA ASP A 101 4.00 -2.00 0.38
C ASP A 101 2.73 -2.79 0.02
N THR A 102 1.77 -2.93 0.92
CA THR A 102 0.48 -3.59 0.62
C THR A 102 -0.34 -2.91 -0.48
N TYR A 103 -0.11 -1.62 -0.78
CA TYR A 103 -0.76 -0.91 -1.90
C TYR A 103 -0.23 -1.30 -3.28
N LYS A 104 0.85 -2.08 -3.34
CA LYS A 104 1.33 -2.71 -4.59
C LYS A 104 0.59 -4.01 -4.90
N MET A 105 -0.33 -4.41 -4.01
CA MET A 105 -1.07 -5.65 -4.01
C MET A 105 -2.58 -5.34 -3.99
N ASP A 106 -3.40 -6.35 -4.17
CA ASP A 106 -4.87 -6.20 -4.19
C ASP A 106 -5.50 -6.28 -2.78
N LEU A 107 -4.67 -6.35 -1.72
CA LEU A 107 -5.11 -6.58 -0.34
C LEU A 107 -6.16 -5.57 0.15
N ILE A 108 -6.00 -4.29 -0.20
CA ILE A 108 -6.95 -3.22 0.20
C ILE A 108 -8.33 -3.36 -0.44
N LEU A 109 -8.43 -4.14 -1.53
CA LEU A 109 -9.68 -4.43 -2.23
C LEU A 109 -10.37 -5.69 -1.68
N ILE A 110 -9.63 -6.58 -1.04
CA ILE A 110 -10.08 -7.91 -0.62
C ILE A 110 -10.34 -7.96 0.90
N HIS A 111 -9.53 -7.24 1.69
CA HIS A 111 -9.53 -7.36 3.15
C HIS A 111 -9.87 -6.04 3.85
N PRO A 112 -10.55 -6.10 5.01
CA PRO A 112 -10.75 -4.93 5.85
C PRO A 112 -9.42 -4.31 6.31
N PRO A 113 -9.32 -2.97 6.44
CA PRO A 113 -8.07 -2.28 6.77
C PRO A 113 -7.42 -2.73 8.10
N HIS A 114 -8.22 -3.09 9.10
CA HIS A 114 -7.70 -3.56 10.39
C HIS A 114 -7.04 -4.95 10.28
N MET A 115 -7.51 -5.83 9.38
CA MET A 115 -6.90 -7.14 9.16
C MET A 115 -5.54 -7.01 8.47
N ILE A 116 -5.42 -6.10 7.51
CA ILE A 116 -4.15 -5.77 6.86
C ILE A 116 -3.16 -5.21 7.88
N ALA A 117 -3.61 -4.31 8.77
CA ALA A 117 -2.80 -3.76 9.84
C ALA A 117 -2.29 -4.85 10.81
N LEU A 118 -3.17 -5.77 11.23
CA LEU A 118 -2.80 -6.91 12.08
C LEU A 118 -1.78 -7.83 11.41
N ALA A 119 -1.94 -8.13 10.12
CA ALA A 119 -0.99 -8.92 9.35
C ALA A 119 0.39 -8.23 9.27
N CYS A 120 0.42 -6.91 9.08
CA CYS A 120 1.66 -6.13 9.08
C CYS A 120 2.34 -6.12 10.46
N ILE A 121 1.56 -6.00 11.55
CA ILE A 121 2.08 -6.11 12.93
C ILE A 121 2.64 -7.52 13.15
N TYR A 122 1.91 -8.56 12.75
CA TYR A 122 2.33 -9.95 12.91
C TYR A 122 3.67 -10.23 12.21
N ILE A 123 3.82 -9.80 10.95
CA ILE A 123 5.10 -9.87 10.23
C ILE A 123 6.19 -9.10 10.98
N ALA A 124 5.93 -7.86 11.40
CA ALA A 124 6.90 -7.04 12.13
C ALA A 124 7.38 -7.71 13.44
N CYS A 125 6.47 -8.36 14.17
CA CYS A 125 6.78 -9.14 15.38
C CYS A 125 7.70 -10.32 15.06
N VAL A 126 7.35 -11.10 14.04
CA VAL A 126 8.15 -12.26 13.61
C VAL A 126 9.55 -11.82 13.17
N LEU A 127 9.66 -10.70 12.46
CA LEU A 127 10.94 -10.18 12.02
C LEU A 127 11.82 -9.73 13.18
N LYS A 128 11.24 -9.09 14.20
CA LYS A 128 11.96 -8.54 15.36
C LYS A 128 12.05 -9.50 16.55
N ASP A 129 11.63 -10.76 16.36
CA ASP A 129 11.59 -11.79 17.40
C ASP A 129 10.83 -11.34 18.66
N LYS A 130 9.74 -10.59 18.47
CA LYS A 130 8.83 -10.19 19.55
C LYS A 130 7.69 -11.18 19.70
N ASP A 131 7.44 -11.60 20.93
CA ASP A 131 6.29 -12.42 21.26
C ASP A 131 5.08 -11.54 21.60
N LEU A 132 4.04 -11.63 20.78
CA LEU A 132 2.75 -10.97 20.97
C LEU A 132 1.59 -11.96 21.05
N THR A 133 1.88 -13.24 21.29
CA THR A 133 0.87 -14.31 21.21
C THR A 133 -0.32 -14.03 22.13
N THR A 134 -0.06 -13.64 23.39
CA THR A 134 -1.11 -13.30 24.36
C THR A 134 -1.97 -12.11 23.90
N TRP A 135 -1.35 -11.06 23.36
CA TRP A 135 -2.10 -9.90 22.86
C TRP A 135 -2.99 -10.27 21.67
N PHE A 136 -2.49 -11.07 20.72
CA PHE A 136 -3.30 -11.56 19.60
C PHE A 136 -4.48 -12.45 20.06
N GLU A 137 -4.31 -13.25 21.10
CA GLU A 137 -5.39 -14.06 21.70
C GLU A 137 -6.49 -13.17 22.33
N GLU A 138 -6.10 -12.07 22.99
CA GLU A 138 -7.03 -11.13 23.62
C GLU A 138 -7.91 -10.39 22.61
N LEU A 139 -7.41 -10.14 21.40
CA LEU A 139 -8.15 -9.47 20.33
C LEU A 139 -9.32 -10.28 19.77
N ARG A 140 -9.37 -11.60 20.02
CA ARG A 140 -10.41 -12.51 19.49
C ARG A 140 -10.56 -12.44 17.97
N VAL A 141 -9.47 -12.20 17.25
CA VAL A 141 -9.42 -12.19 15.79
C VAL A 141 -9.07 -13.58 15.27
N ASP A 142 -9.60 -13.93 14.09
CA ASP A 142 -9.22 -15.17 13.42
C ASP A 142 -7.77 -15.10 12.91
N MET A 143 -6.88 -15.78 13.62
CA MET A 143 -5.46 -15.85 13.29
C MET A 143 -5.18 -16.58 11.98
N ASN A 144 -6.08 -17.43 11.48
CA ASN A 144 -5.90 -18.05 10.16
C ASN A 144 -5.97 -16.99 9.06
N ILE A 145 -6.90 -16.03 9.18
CA ILE A 145 -7.01 -14.94 8.21
C ILE A 145 -5.77 -14.04 8.28
N VAL A 146 -5.34 -13.68 9.50
CA VAL A 146 -4.13 -12.85 9.69
C VAL A 146 -2.91 -13.53 9.06
N LYS A 147 -2.74 -14.84 9.28
CA LYS A 147 -1.63 -15.61 8.70
C LYS A 147 -1.71 -15.70 7.19
N ASN A 148 -2.90 -15.93 6.63
CA ASN A 148 -3.07 -15.98 5.17
C ASN A 148 -2.68 -14.65 4.52
N ILE A 149 -3.14 -13.53 5.07
CA ILE A 149 -2.74 -12.19 4.60
C ILE A 149 -1.23 -11.99 4.77
N SER A 150 -0.66 -12.41 5.90
CA SER A 150 0.78 -12.30 6.13
C SER A 150 1.60 -13.13 5.14
N MET A 151 1.13 -14.34 4.80
CA MET A 151 1.77 -15.19 3.79
C MET A 151 1.73 -14.55 2.42
N GLU A 152 0.57 -14.01 2.01
CA GLU A 152 0.43 -13.32 0.72
C GLU A 152 1.40 -12.13 0.61
N ILE A 153 1.50 -11.31 1.67
CA ILE A 153 2.47 -10.20 1.74
C ILE A 153 3.91 -10.70 1.57
N LEU A 154 4.27 -11.79 2.25
CA LEU A 154 5.62 -12.34 2.19
C LEU A 154 5.94 -12.99 0.83
N GLU A 155 4.99 -13.70 0.23
CA GLU A 155 5.10 -14.27 -1.11
C GLU A 155 5.32 -13.17 -2.17
N PHE A 156 4.64 -12.03 -2.03
CA PHE A 156 4.87 -10.87 -2.89
C PHE A 156 6.29 -10.31 -2.76
N PHE A 157 6.86 -10.28 -1.54
CA PHE A 157 8.24 -9.86 -1.36
C PHE A 157 9.25 -10.84 -1.98
N GLU A 158 8.96 -12.14 -2.01
CA GLU A 158 9.79 -13.10 -2.75
C GLU A 158 9.70 -12.86 -4.28
N TYR A 159 8.48 -12.64 -4.79
CA TYR A 159 8.24 -12.45 -6.22
C TYR A 159 8.84 -11.16 -6.78
N CYS A 160 8.71 -10.04 -6.06
CA CYS A 160 9.19 -8.72 -6.51
C CYS A 160 10.71 -8.52 -6.42
N ARG A 161 11.50 -9.59 -6.20
CA ARG A 161 12.96 -9.53 -6.06
C ARG A 161 13.76 -10.00 -7.30
N PRO A 162 13.76 -9.25 -8.44
CA PRO A 162 14.82 -9.39 -9.45
C PRO A 162 15.94 -8.32 -9.39
N ASP A 163 15.77 -7.17 -8.72
CA ASP A 163 16.70 -6.03 -8.91
C ASP A 163 17.56 -5.69 -7.68
N SER A 164 18.86 -5.93 -7.82
CA SER A 164 19.96 -5.73 -6.86
C SER A 164 20.20 -4.30 -6.34
N LYS A 165 19.21 -3.39 -6.37
CA LYS A 165 19.38 -1.96 -5.97
C LYS A 165 18.19 -1.30 -5.27
N GLY A 166 17.14 -2.04 -4.89
CA GLY A 166 16.08 -1.48 -4.04
C GLY A 166 16.52 -1.42 -2.58
N ASN A 167 16.31 -0.31 -1.87
CA ASN A 167 16.52 -0.24 -0.42
C ASN A 167 15.67 -1.33 0.27
N ILE A 168 16.34 -2.37 0.74
CA ILE A 168 15.72 -3.52 1.42
C ILE A 168 15.37 -3.08 2.86
N LEU A 169 14.07 -3.06 3.22
CA LEU A 169 13.68 -2.94 4.63
C LEU A 169 13.91 -4.24 5.42
N ILE A 170 13.97 -5.39 4.75
CA ILE A 170 14.06 -6.71 5.40
C ILE A 170 15.07 -7.63 4.67
N PRO A 171 16.22 -7.95 5.29
CA PRO A 171 17.19 -8.91 4.74
C PRO A 171 16.56 -10.27 4.39
N GLU A 172 17.04 -10.90 3.31
CA GLU A 172 16.56 -12.19 2.77
C GLU A 172 16.48 -13.30 3.83
N ASP A 173 17.49 -13.41 4.69
CA ASP A 173 17.50 -14.36 5.80
C ASP A 173 16.32 -14.17 6.76
N ARG A 174 15.88 -12.92 6.95
CA ARG A 174 14.75 -12.59 7.84
C ARG A 174 13.41 -12.80 7.18
N ILE A 175 13.30 -12.65 5.86
CA ILE A 175 12.06 -12.97 5.11
C ILE A 175 11.87 -14.48 5.09
N ASN A 176 12.91 -15.24 4.74
CA ASN A 176 12.85 -16.70 4.73
C ASN A 176 12.62 -17.25 6.16
N ALA A 177 13.26 -16.66 7.17
CA ALA A 177 12.96 -16.98 8.55
C ALA A 177 11.53 -16.60 8.95
N ALA A 178 11.00 -15.48 8.45
CA ALA A 178 9.62 -15.07 8.71
C ALA A 178 8.62 -16.00 8.05
N LEU A 179 8.78 -16.35 6.77
CA LEU A 179 7.96 -17.33 6.07
C LEU A 179 7.94 -18.68 6.81
N ASN A 180 9.12 -19.19 7.18
CA ASN A 180 9.21 -20.43 7.94
C ASN A 180 8.56 -20.33 9.32
N LYS A 181 8.70 -19.20 10.02
CA LYS A 181 8.09 -18.98 11.36
C LYS A 181 6.58 -18.75 11.28
N VAL A 182 6.10 -18.07 10.23
CA VAL A 182 4.68 -17.83 9.98
C VAL A 182 3.99 -19.14 9.61
N ALA A 183 4.62 -19.96 8.78
CA ALA A 183 4.13 -21.29 8.40
C ALA A 183 4.21 -22.31 9.56
N ALA A 184 5.19 -22.18 10.46
CA ALA A 184 5.39 -23.12 11.56
C ALA A 184 4.56 -22.83 12.83
N LYS A 185 4.07 -21.60 13.02
CA LYS A 185 3.24 -21.26 14.19
C LYS A 185 1.79 -21.71 13.94
N PRO A 186 1.20 -22.57 14.79
CA PRO A 186 -0.19 -23.04 14.69
C PRO A 186 -1.18 -21.92 14.95
#